data_AF-A0A3S5B260-F1
#
_entry.id   AF-A0A3S5B260-F1
#
_cell.length_a   1.000
_cell.length_b   1.000
_cell.length_c   1.000
_cell.angle_alpha   90.00
_cell.angle_beta   90.00
_cell.angle_gamma   90.00
#
_symmetry.space_group_name_H-M   'P 1'
#
loop_
_entity.id
_entity.type
_entity.pdbx_description
1 polymer ?
#
loop_
_entity_poly.entity_id
_entity_poly.type
_entity_poly.pdbx_seq_one_letter_code
_entity_poly.pdbx_strand_id
1 'polypeptide(L)'
;MSDILLAEFTLRRALREHTGDLVVTSSPHLLCSSLPKHWRSNKSLPTPFRVVSLKPIPNGTKVALLAGNEERPCAELKNAVAVMHNQEARFSDLRFLGRSGRGSLESKEIATETVSAETVLCLSQSAALQVES
;
A
#
# COMPACT_ATOMS: atom_id res chain seq x y z
N MET A 1 27.07 4.75 3.93
CA MET A 1 27.19 5.54 2.67
C MET A 1 26.48 4.85 1.51
N SER A 2 26.53 3.51 1.42
CA SER A 2 25.79 2.68 0.45
C SER A 2 24.26 2.77 0.53
N ASP A 3 23.69 2.80 1.75
CA ASP A 3 22.23 2.75 1.92
C ASP A 3 21.51 4.03 1.46
N ILE A 4 22.18 5.18 1.58
CA ILE A 4 21.65 6.47 1.13
C ILE A 4 21.55 6.50 -0.40
N LEU A 5 22.57 6.01 -1.09
CA LEU A 5 22.59 5.93 -2.56
C LEU A 5 21.55 4.94 -3.08
N LEU A 6 21.34 3.81 -2.37
CA LEU A 6 20.28 2.86 -2.70
C LEU A 6 18.89 3.48 -2.57
N ALA A 7 18.63 4.19 -1.46
CA ALA A 7 17.37 4.87 -1.23
C ALA A 7 17.10 5.92 -2.33
N GLU A 8 18.09 6.74 -2.67
CA GLU A 8 17.98 7.77 -3.72
C GLU A 8 17.71 7.15 -5.09
N PHE A 9 18.43 6.09 -5.46
CA PHE A 9 18.22 5.38 -6.73
C PHE A 9 16.82 4.76 -6.80
N THR A 10 16.41 4.08 -5.73
CA THR A 10 15.10 3.41 -5.65
C THR A 10 13.97 4.41 -5.76
N LEU A 11 14.04 5.52 -5.02
CA LEU A 11 13.07 6.61 -5.09
C LEU A 11 12.98 7.21 -6.48
N ARG A 12 14.13 7.51 -7.11
CA ARG A 12 14.16 8.05 -8.48
C ARG A 12 13.56 7.09 -9.50
N ARG A 13 13.82 5.78 -9.37
CA ARG A 13 13.21 4.78 -10.26
C ARG A 13 11.70 4.73 -10.07
N ALA A 14 11.25 4.64 -8.82
CA ALA A 14 9.84 4.52 -8.49
C ALA A 14 9.02 5.74 -8.97
N LEU A 15 9.55 6.95 -8.80
CA LEU A 15 8.91 8.20 -9.25
C LEU A 15 8.93 8.38 -10.78
N ARG A 16 9.93 7.85 -11.49
CA ARG A 16 10.00 7.93 -12.96
C ARG A 16 8.99 7.05 -13.65
N GLU A 17 8.75 5.86 -13.09
CA GLU A 17 7.83 4.92 -13.70
C GLU A 17 6.39 5.41 -13.65
N HIS A 18 5.98 6.14 -12.61
CA HIS A 18 4.65 6.76 -12.49
C HIS A 18 4.79 8.13 -11.81
N THR A 19 4.54 9.19 -12.56
CA THR A 19 4.64 10.59 -12.11
C THR A 19 3.63 10.89 -11.00
N GLY A 20 4.09 10.91 -9.74
CA GLY A 20 3.42 11.66 -8.66
C GLY A 20 2.47 10.89 -7.74
N ASP A 21 2.33 9.57 -7.88
CA ASP A 21 1.34 8.79 -7.11
C ASP A 21 1.88 8.10 -5.86
N LEU A 22 3.17 8.24 -5.51
CA LEU A 22 3.69 7.63 -4.28
C LEU A 22 3.55 8.59 -3.10
N VAL A 23 2.94 8.13 -2.02
CA VAL A 23 2.86 8.85 -0.76
C VAL A 23 3.73 8.18 0.31
N VAL A 24 4.24 9.00 1.22
CA VAL A 24 4.94 8.52 2.41
C VAL A 24 3.92 7.92 3.37
N THR A 25 4.27 6.76 3.92
CA THR A 25 3.47 6.08 4.94
C THR A 25 3.85 6.57 6.34
N SER A 26 3.27 6.01 7.39
CA SER A 26 3.75 6.24 8.77
C SER A 26 5.22 5.84 8.99
N SER A 27 5.79 5.00 8.12
CA SER A 27 7.21 4.69 8.12
C SER A 27 7.98 5.57 7.12
N PRO A 28 9.08 6.21 7.55
CA PRO A 28 9.90 7.07 6.67
C PRO A 28 10.65 6.29 5.58
N HIS A 29 10.64 4.96 5.64
CA HIS A 29 11.33 4.10 4.69
C HIS A 29 10.40 3.39 3.72
N LEU A 30 9.08 3.52 3.88
CA LEU A 30 8.10 2.89 3.01
C LEU A 30 7.21 3.94 2.35
N LEU A 31 7.08 3.79 1.04
CA LEU A 31 6.22 4.58 0.18
C LEU A 31 5.16 3.64 -0.40
N CYS A 32 3.95 4.13 -0.64
CA CYS A 32 2.92 3.36 -1.33
C CYS A 32 2.14 4.21 -2.32
N SER A 33 1.42 3.56 -3.23
CA SER A 33 0.52 4.26 -4.15
C SER A 33 -0.57 5.03 -3.40
N SER A 34 -0.91 6.21 -3.90
CA SER A 34 -2.09 6.95 -3.51
C SER A 34 -3.33 6.12 -3.84
N LEU A 35 -4.30 6.11 -2.93
CA LEU A 35 -5.59 5.49 -3.19
C LEU A 35 -6.62 6.55 -3.56
N PRO A 36 -7.60 6.20 -4.42
CA PRO A 36 -8.72 7.08 -4.71
C PRO A 36 -9.46 7.49 -3.43
N LYS A 37 -10.09 8.68 -3.43
CA LYS A 37 -10.94 9.10 -2.31
C LYS A 37 -12.23 8.27 -2.20
N HIS A 38 -12.75 7.85 -3.34
CA HIS A 38 -13.95 7.03 -3.47
C HIS A 38 -13.70 5.94 -4.50
N TRP A 39 -14.12 4.73 -4.20
CA TRP A 39 -13.97 3.60 -5.10
C TRP A 39 -15.14 2.62 -4.99
N ARG A 40 -15.39 1.91 -6.08
CA ARG A 40 -16.43 0.89 -6.11
C ARG A 40 -15.89 -0.44 -5.55
N SER A 41 -16.69 -1.13 -4.75
CA SER A 41 -16.35 -2.44 -4.23
C SER A 41 -16.15 -3.43 -5.38
N ASN A 42 -15.20 -4.34 -5.21
CA ASN A 42 -14.80 -5.38 -6.16
C ASN A 42 -14.45 -4.85 -7.57
N LYS A 43 -14.17 -3.55 -7.71
CA LYS A 43 -13.65 -2.94 -8.93
C LYS A 43 -12.13 -2.82 -8.85
N SER A 44 -11.44 -3.20 -9.93
CA SER A 44 -10.00 -3.02 -10.09
C SER A 44 -9.59 -1.57 -9.92
N LEU A 45 -8.56 -1.26 -9.14
CA LEU A 45 -8.04 0.11 -9.02
C LEU A 45 -7.62 0.70 -10.39
N PRO A 46 -7.65 2.04 -10.56
CA PRO A 46 -7.23 2.69 -11.82
C PRO A 46 -5.79 2.36 -12.19
N THR A 47 -4.93 2.28 -11.18
CA THR A 47 -3.52 1.96 -11.28
C THR A 47 -3.20 0.82 -10.30
N PRO A 48 -2.24 -0.07 -10.64
CA PRO A 48 -1.80 -1.09 -9.71
C PRO A 48 -1.23 -0.48 -8.44
N PHE A 49 -1.67 -0.97 -7.28
CA PHE A 49 -1.14 -0.53 -6.01
C PHE A 49 0.29 -1.05 -5.83
N ARG A 50 1.19 -0.18 -5.36
CA ARG A 50 2.62 -0.47 -5.19
C ARG A 50 3.03 -0.15 -3.76
N VAL A 51 3.96 -0.92 -3.23
CA VAL A 51 4.69 -0.63 -2.00
C VAL A 51 6.18 -0.62 -2.34
N VAL A 52 6.86 0.47 -2.01
CA VAL A 52 8.27 0.69 -2.33
C VAL A 52 9.04 0.88 -1.03
N SER A 53 10.16 0.17 -0.89
CA SER A 53 11.06 0.31 0.26
C SER A 53 12.31 1.10 -0.09
N LEU A 54 12.66 2.05 0.77
CA LEU A 54 13.93 2.78 0.71
C LEU A 54 15.05 2.03 1.43
N LYS A 55 14.72 0.98 2.19
CA LYS A 55 15.68 0.05 2.81
C LYS A 55 15.75 -1.25 2.02
N PRO A 56 16.90 -1.93 1.97
CA PRO A 56 16.99 -3.25 1.34
C PRO A 56 16.04 -4.26 1.99
N ILE A 57 15.10 -4.77 1.20
CA ILE A 57 14.27 -5.94 1.47
C ILE A 57 14.62 -7.01 0.43
N PRO A 58 14.85 -8.27 0.85
CA PRO A 58 15.14 -9.37 -0.07
C PRO A 58 14.07 -9.54 -1.14
N ASN A 59 14.51 -9.87 -2.37
CA ASN A 59 13.58 -10.29 -3.41
C ASN A 59 12.89 -11.60 -3.00
N GLY A 60 11.60 -11.74 -3.32
CA GLY A 60 10.81 -12.89 -2.90
C GLY A 60 10.06 -12.71 -1.58
N THR A 61 10.36 -11.66 -0.80
CA THR A 61 9.61 -11.32 0.41
C THR A 61 8.15 -11.06 0.08
N LYS A 62 7.22 -11.71 0.80
CA LYS A 62 5.78 -11.50 0.62
C LYS A 62 5.35 -10.22 1.35
N VAL A 63 4.61 -9.38 0.65
CA VAL A 63 3.99 -8.17 1.19
C VAL A 63 2.49 -8.36 1.13
N ALA A 64 1.82 -8.36 2.28
CA ALA A 64 0.37 -8.37 2.38
C ALA A 64 -0.16 -6.95 2.64
N LEU A 65 -1.39 -6.71 2.24
CA LEU A 65 -2.15 -5.52 2.58
C LEU A 65 -3.32 -5.95 3.45
N LEU A 66 -3.52 -5.22 4.54
CA LEU A 66 -4.76 -5.20 5.27
C LEU A 66 -5.41 -3.82 5.11
N ALA A 67 -6.71 -3.78 5.38
CA ALA A 67 -7.44 -2.54 5.46
C ALA A 67 -8.44 -2.66 6.61
N GLY A 68 -8.62 -1.56 7.35
CA GLY A 68 -9.51 -1.53 8.50
C GLY A 68 -9.98 -0.12 8.83
N ASN A 69 -11.05 -0.03 9.59
CA ASN A 69 -11.48 1.19 10.26
C ASN A 69 -12.20 0.81 11.57
N GLU A 70 -12.64 1.82 12.34
CA GLU A 70 -13.31 1.59 13.62
C GLU A 70 -14.58 0.73 13.50
N GLU A 71 -15.35 0.88 12.42
CA GLU A 71 -16.56 0.08 12.18
C GLU A 71 -16.26 -1.35 11.69
N ARG A 72 -15.15 -1.52 10.96
CA ARG A 72 -14.70 -2.75 10.33
C ARG A 72 -13.20 -2.89 10.49
N PRO A 73 -12.73 -3.48 11.59
CA PRO A 73 -11.30 -3.60 11.87
C PRO A 73 -10.56 -4.44 10.82
N CYS A 74 -11.28 -5.36 10.16
CA CYS A 74 -10.75 -6.21 9.09
C CYS A 74 -11.67 -6.11 7.85
N ALA A 75 -11.21 -5.40 6.83
CA ALA A 75 -11.87 -5.36 5.53
C ALA A 75 -11.39 -6.51 4.64
N GLU A 76 -12.32 -7.12 3.92
CA GLU A 76 -12.00 -8.15 2.94
C GLU A 76 -11.37 -7.52 1.69
N LEU A 77 -10.21 -8.07 1.30
CA LEU A 77 -9.45 -7.65 0.12
C LEU A 77 -9.24 -8.86 -0.80
N LYS A 78 -9.19 -8.59 -2.11
CA LYS A 78 -8.80 -9.58 -3.13
C LYS A 78 -7.44 -9.20 -3.70
N ASN A 79 -6.59 -10.21 -3.95
CA ASN A 79 -5.22 -10.04 -4.44
C ASN A 79 -4.39 -9.12 -3.51
N ALA A 80 -4.57 -9.28 -2.20
CA ALA A 80 -3.94 -8.46 -1.17
C ALA A 80 -2.52 -8.91 -0.81
N VAL A 81 -1.89 -9.76 -1.63
CA VAL A 81 -0.51 -10.22 -1.41
C VAL A 81 0.27 -10.02 -2.70
N ALA A 82 1.42 -9.39 -2.59
CA ALA A 82 2.39 -9.20 -3.66
C ALA A 82 3.78 -9.69 -3.21
N VAL A 83 4.68 -9.82 -4.18
CA VAL A 83 6.07 -10.22 -3.92
C VAL A 83 6.97 -9.00 -4.12
N MET A 84 7.82 -8.74 -3.14
CA MET A 84 8.87 -7.73 -3.21
C MET A 84 9.90 -8.14 -4.26
N HIS A 85 10.15 -7.27 -5.22
CA HIS A 85 11.15 -7.44 -6.24
C HIS A 85 11.82 -6.09 -6.54
N ASN A 86 13.14 -6.05 -6.40
CA ASN A 86 13.94 -4.85 -6.51
C ASN A 86 13.43 -3.71 -5.63
N GLN A 87 13.10 -3.96 -4.36
CA GLN A 87 12.55 -2.94 -3.45
C GLN A 87 11.15 -2.41 -3.80
N GLU A 88 10.43 -3.13 -4.66
CA GLU A 88 9.04 -2.83 -4.95
C GLU A 88 8.16 -4.08 -4.95
N ALA A 89 7.02 -4.02 -4.25
CA ALA A 89 5.95 -5.00 -4.34
C ALA A 89 4.77 -4.40 -5.11
N ARG A 90 4.40 -5.04 -6.22
CA ARG A 90 3.30 -4.60 -7.09
C ARG A 90 2.11 -5.55 -6.96
N PHE A 91 0.98 -5.02 -6.51
CA PHE A 91 -0.25 -5.77 -6.34
C PHE A 91 -1.02 -5.82 -7.66
N SER A 92 -1.13 -7.01 -8.24
CA SER A 92 -1.90 -7.23 -9.46
C SER A 92 -3.39 -7.27 -9.14
N ASP A 93 -4.14 -6.29 -9.65
CA ASP A 93 -5.60 -6.26 -9.52
C ASP A 93 -6.08 -6.32 -8.05
N LEU A 94 -5.46 -5.52 -7.17
CA LEU A 94 -5.93 -5.33 -5.79
C LEU A 94 -7.37 -4.80 -5.80
N ARG A 95 -8.25 -5.41 -5.00
CA ARG A 95 -9.64 -4.96 -4.86
C ARG A 95 -10.10 -4.95 -3.42
N PHE A 96 -10.95 -3.99 -3.11
CA PHE A 96 -11.67 -3.89 -1.84
C PHE A 96 -13.03 -4.55 -1.99
N LEU A 97 -13.31 -5.61 -1.23
CA LEU A 97 -14.57 -6.33 -1.29
C LEU A 97 -15.58 -5.79 -0.28
N GLY A 98 -15.09 -5.37 0.89
CA GLY A 98 -15.89 -4.78 1.96
C GLY A 98 -16.31 -3.33 1.68
N ARG A 99 -17.49 -2.93 2.20
CA ARG A 99 -17.97 -1.54 2.21
C ARG A 99 -17.47 -0.82 3.46
N SER A 100 -17.19 0.47 3.37
CA SER A 100 -16.66 1.26 4.49
C SER A 100 -17.72 1.86 5.44
N GLY A 101 -18.99 1.46 5.35
CA GLY A 101 -20.10 2.03 6.14
C GLY A 101 -20.68 3.35 5.60
N ARG A 102 -21.83 3.80 6.13
CA ARG A 102 -22.49 5.08 5.79
C ARG A 102 -22.00 6.17 6.77
N GLY A 103 -21.34 7.22 6.27
CA GLY A 103 -21.47 8.55 6.89
C GLY A 103 -20.28 9.20 7.63
N SER A 104 -19.01 8.81 7.47
CA SER A 104 -17.92 9.71 7.87
C SER A 104 -16.70 9.69 6.94
N LEU A 105 -16.21 10.90 6.66
CA LEU A 105 -15.08 11.26 5.79
C LEU A 105 -13.74 11.29 6.54
N GLU A 106 -13.69 10.82 7.79
CA GLU A 106 -12.53 10.99 8.66
C GLU A 106 -11.72 9.69 8.76
N SER A 107 -10.43 9.81 8.42
CA SER A 107 -9.31 8.84 8.54
C SER A 107 -9.67 7.34 8.55
N LYS A 108 -9.53 6.66 7.40
CA LYS A 108 -9.63 5.20 7.28
C LYS A 108 -8.24 4.60 7.10
N GLU A 109 -7.93 3.54 7.85
CA GLU A 109 -6.58 3.07 8.09
C GLU A 109 -6.25 1.84 7.23
N ILE A 110 -5.41 2.00 6.21
CA ILE A 110 -4.99 0.88 5.37
C ILE A 110 -3.69 0.34 5.91
N ALA A 111 -3.80 -0.64 6.81
CA ALA A 111 -2.68 -1.33 7.43
C ALA A 111 -1.96 -2.23 6.40
N THR A 112 -0.86 -1.78 5.81
CA THR A 112 -0.01 -2.71 5.03
C THR A 112 0.69 -3.68 6.00
N GLU A 113 0.68 -4.99 5.75
CA GLU A 113 1.39 -5.99 6.55
C GLU A 113 2.42 -6.73 5.69
N THR A 114 3.71 -6.45 5.87
CA THR A 114 4.75 -7.27 5.23
C THR A 114 4.91 -8.58 6.01
N VAL A 115 4.72 -9.75 5.38
CA VAL A 115 4.78 -11.05 6.06
C VAL A 115 6.02 -11.85 5.63
N SER A 116 6.94 -11.95 6.59
CA SER A 116 8.16 -12.78 6.73
C SER A 116 9.42 -12.30 5.98
N ALA A 117 10.59 -12.08 6.59
CA ALA A 117 11.08 -12.31 7.96
C ALA A 117 11.56 -10.99 8.61
N GLU A 118 11.40 -10.89 9.93
CA GLU A 118 11.92 -9.84 10.82
C GLU A 118 11.39 -8.40 10.79
N THR A 119 10.41 -8.01 9.96
CA THR A 119 9.77 -6.69 10.21
C THR A 119 8.31 -6.66 9.78
N VAL A 120 7.41 -6.70 10.77
CA VAL A 120 6.01 -6.30 10.61
C VAL A 120 5.99 -4.78 10.67
N LEU A 121 5.73 -4.13 9.53
CA LEU A 121 5.51 -2.68 9.48
C LEU A 121 4.03 -2.45 9.25
N CYS A 122 3.26 -2.20 10.31
CA CYS A 122 1.92 -1.65 10.20
C CYS A 122 2.03 -0.23 9.69
N LEU A 123 1.55 0.01 8.46
CA LEU A 123 1.56 1.33 7.87
C LEU A 123 0.15 1.88 7.86
N SER A 124 -0.08 3.07 8.41
CA SER A 124 -1.30 3.81 8.16
C SER A 124 -1.05 4.75 6.99
N GLN A 125 -1.87 4.64 5.95
CA GLN A 125 -2.04 5.71 4.98
C GLN A 125 -3.28 6.48 5.41
N SER A 126 -3.17 7.79 5.64
CA SER A 126 -4.31 8.67 5.96
C SER A 126 -5.27 8.89 4.78
N ALA A 127 -5.24 8.03 3.76
CA ALA A 127 -6.03 8.16 2.55
C ALA A 127 -7.40 7.51 2.77
N ALA A 128 -8.42 8.34 2.98
CA ALA A 128 -9.80 7.89 3.09
C ALA A 128 -10.25 7.29 1.74
N LEU A 129 -10.33 5.96 1.66
CA LEU A 129 -11.02 5.26 0.57
C LEU A 129 -12.45 4.95 1.01
N GLN A 130 -13.44 5.64 0.44
CA GLN A 130 -14.84 5.27 0.61
C GLN A 130 -15.22 4.18 -0.39
N VAL A 131 -15.60 3.00 0.10
CA VAL A 131 -15.95 1.85 -0.74
C VAL A 131 -17.46 1.63 -0.79
N GLU A 132 -18.06 1.76 -1.98
CA GLU A 132 -19.51 1.65 -2.22
C GLU A 132 -19.87 0.61 -3.29
N SER A 133 -21.15 0.21 -3.37
CA SER A 133 -21.67 -0.85 -4.27
C SER A 133 -21.56 -0.53 -5.76
#